data_AF-A0A091P4W0-F1
#
_entry.id   AF-A0A091P4W0-F1
#
_cell.length_a   1.000
_cell.length_b   1.000
_cell.length_c   1.000
_cell.angle_alpha   90.00
_cell.angle_beta   90.00
_cell.angle_gamma   90.00
#
_symmetry.space_group_name_H-M   'P 1'
#
loop_
_entity.id
_entity.type
_entity.pdbx_description
1 polymer ?
#
loop_
_entity_poly.entity_id
_entity_poly.type
_entity_poly.pdbx_seq_one_letter_code
_entity_poly.pdbx_strand_id
1 'polypeptide(L)'
;MPESSVRPGQLCCVMVSKWWYRVIIHRVINDQEVEVFCADYGNLEIVQKSCLRFLKWCYLKLPAQAIPCSLAWVKPVEGTWSNAATLLFRKLCGSNLLVGLVDEYVNGILHLFLCDTSTKEDVYFHCVLRDEGYADDCKENVPSQGFMELNPLALYVQPSGQQENAELVEPDLHLQQESLDADGETAASKLDGDEL
;
A
#
# COMPACT_ATOMS: atom_id res chain seq x y z
N MET A 1 15.56 1.84 13.03
CA MET A 1 16.04 1.10 11.85
C MET A 1 17.45 1.58 11.57
N PRO A 2 18.44 0.71 11.25
CA PRO A 2 19.79 1.15 10.94
C PRO A 2 19.82 2.04 9.69
N GLU A 3 20.71 3.02 9.64
CA GLU A 3 20.82 3.98 8.52
C GLU A 3 21.05 3.26 7.17
N SER A 4 21.82 2.17 7.18
CA SER A 4 22.07 1.33 5.99
C SER A 4 20.82 0.70 5.38
N SER A 5 19.72 0.63 6.14
CA SER A 5 18.42 0.13 5.68
C SER A 5 17.48 1.24 5.22
N VAL A 6 17.81 2.51 5.46
CA VAL A 6 17.02 3.66 5.01
C VAL A 6 17.39 3.98 3.56
N ARG A 7 16.72 3.34 2.60
CA ARG A 7 16.99 3.51 1.16
C ARG A 7 15.71 3.39 0.33
N PRO A 8 15.67 4.01 -0.86
CA PRO A 8 14.53 3.86 -1.78
C PRO A 8 14.14 2.40 -1.99
N GLY A 9 12.83 2.12 -2.00
CA GLY A 9 12.26 0.78 -2.16
C GLY A 9 12.16 -0.06 -0.89
N GLN A 10 12.73 0.38 0.25
CA GLN A 10 12.61 -0.37 1.50
C GLN A 10 11.17 -0.30 2.05
N LEU A 11 10.51 -1.46 2.12
CA LEU A 11 9.24 -1.64 2.83
C LEU A 11 9.47 -1.66 4.34
N CYS A 12 8.75 -0.82 5.06
CA CYS A 12 8.86 -0.63 6.49
C CYS A 12 7.51 -0.14 7.06
N CYS A 13 7.52 0.40 8.28
CA CYS A 13 6.36 1.08 8.84
C CYS A 13 6.73 2.37 9.56
N VAL A 14 5.76 3.27 9.62
CA VAL A 14 5.86 4.54 10.33
C VAL A 14 4.65 4.73 11.24
N MET A 15 4.85 5.38 12.39
CA MET A 15 3.76 5.78 13.27
C MET A 15 3.34 7.22 12.95
N VAL A 16 2.06 7.40 12.59
CA VAL A 16 1.43 8.71 12.39
C VAL A 16 0.18 8.77 13.27
N SER A 17 0.07 9.81 14.11
CA SER A 17 -1.11 10.03 14.97
C SER A 17 -1.58 8.78 15.75
N LYS A 18 -0.64 8.00 16.27
CA LYS A 18 -0.81 6.72 17.02
C LYS A 18 -1.12 5.46 16.20
N TRP A 19 -1.23 5.57 14.88
CA TRP A 19 -1.46 4.42 14.00
C TRP A 19 -0.18 4.05 13.26
N TRP A 20 0.01 2.75 13.04
CA TRP A 20 1.11 2.23 12.23
C TRP A 20 0.65 2.00 10.80
N TYR A 21 1.40 2.53 9.85
CA TYR A 21 1.12 2.38 8.42
C TYR A 21 2.26 1.64 7.74
N ARG A 22 1.93 0.80 6.76
CA ARG A 22 2.91 0.20 5.87
C ARG A 22 3.35 1.23 4.85
N VAL A 23 4.65 1.45 4.76
CA VAL A 23 5.20 2.47 3.88
C VAL A 23 6.42 1.95 3.15
N ILE A 24 6.65 2.49 1.95
CA ILE A 24 7.89 2.29 1.22
C ILE A 24 8.64 3.61 1.16
N ILE A 25 9.94 3.57 1.45
CA ILE A 25 10.79 4.74 1.27
C ILE A 25 10.84 5.07 -0.23
N HIS A 26 10.29 6.22 -0.62
CA HIS A 26 10.31 6.69 -1.99
C HIS A 26 11.66 7.33 -2.31
N ARG A 27 12.11 8.29 -1.48
CA ARG A 27 13.44 8.90 -1.57
C ARG A 27 13.94 9.40 -0.23
N VAL A 28 15.26 9.53 -0.11
CA VAL A 28 15.90 10.19 1.04
C VAL A 28 15.99 11.67 0.74
N ILE A 29 15.46 12.52 1.63
CA ILE A 29 15.44 13.97 1.44
C ILE A 29 16.72 14.59 2.00
N ASN A 30 17.11 14.19 3.22
CA ASN A 30 18.30 14.65 3.90
C ASN A 30 18.73 13.62 4.98
N ASP A 31 19.63 14.02 5.88
CA ASP A 31 20.14 13.16 6.93
C ASP A 31 19.08 12.74 7.96
N GLN A 32 17.99 13.50 8.11
CA GLN A 32 16.94 13.27 9.11
C GLN A 32 15.61 12.79 8.51
N GLU A 33 15.34 13.12 7.25
CA GLU A 33 14.01 12.98 6.64
C GLU A 33 14.03 12.11 5.39
N VAL A 34 12.93 11.40 5.20
CA VAL A 34 12.63 10.66 3.97
C VAL A 34 11.21 10.98 3.51
N GLU A 35 10.99 10.86 2.22
CA GLU A 35 9.64 10.80 1.67
C GLU A 35 9.24 9.34 1.51
N VAL A 36 8.06 8.99 2.03
CA VAL A 36 7.52 7.64 2.02
C VAL A 36 6.20 7.59 1.26
N PHE A 37 5.97 6.48 0.57
CA PHE A 37 4.69 6.14 -0.06
C PHE A 37 3.90 5.23 0.87
N CYS A 38 2.67 5.62 1.20
CA CYS A 38 1.78 4.82 2.03
C CYS A 38 1.16 3.68 1.20
N ALA A 39 1.61 2.44 1.44
CA ALA A 39 1.30 1.28 0.60
C ALA A 39 -0.20 0.96 0.51
N ASP A 40 -0.97 1.41 1.50
CA ASP A 40 -2.39 1.10 1.63
C ASP A 40 -3.31 2.26 1.27
N TYR A 41 -2.76 3.47 1.13
CA TYR A 41 -3.54 4.69 0.88
C TYR A 41 -3.11 5.45 -0.38
N GLY A 42 -1.89 5.23 -0.87
CA GLY A 42 -1.40 5.79 -2.13
C GLY A 42 -0.83 7.21 -2.05
N ASN A 43 -0.81 7.83 -0.86
CA ASN A 43 -0.26 9.16 -0.67
C ASN A 43 1.25 9.14 -0.32
N LEU A 44 1.94 10.22 -0.67
CA LEU A 44 3.31 10.49 -0.24
C LEU A 44 3.31 11.36 1.03
N GLU A 45 4.22 11.08 1.95
CA GLU A 45 4.42 11.87 3.17
C GLU A 45 5.91 12.01 3.48
N ILE A 46 6.31 13.17 4.01
CA ILE A 46 7.66 13.38 4.56
C ILE A 46 7.63 13.01 6.04
N VAL A 47 8.53 12.12 6.44
CA VAL A 47 8.62 11.62 7.81
C VAL A 47 10.06 11.63 8.30
N GLN A 48 10.23 11.73 9.61
CA GLN A 48 11.54 11.59 10.26
C GLN A 48 12.00 10.12 10.18
N LYS A 49 13.27 9.88 9.82
CA LYS A 49 13.89 8.54 9.81
C LYS A 49 13.75 7.85 11.17
N SER A 50 13.79 8.62 12.25
CA SER A 50 13.62 8.15 13.62
C SER A 50 12.25 7.55 13.91
N CYS A 51 11.24 7.83 13.07
CA CYS A 51 9.90 7.24 13.16
C CYS A 51 9.77 5.91 12.41
N LEU A 52 10.74 5.54 11.56
CA LEU A 52 10.71 4.31 10.78
C LEU A 52 11.06 3.08 11.62
N ARG A 53 10.29 2.01 11.46
CA ARG A 53 10.56 0.69 12.05
C ARG A 53 10.48 -0.39 10.99
N PHE A 54 11.18 -1.49 11.22
CA PHE A 54 11.00 -2.68 10.40
C PHE A 54 9.57 -3.20 10.53
N LEU A 55 8.98 -3.57 9.40
CA LEU A 55 7.69 -4.22 9.36
C LEU A 55 7.88 -5.71 9.67
N LYS A 56 7.09 -6.25 10.60
CA LYS A 56 7.12 -7.70 10.89
C LYS A 56 6.56 -8.48 9.70
N TRP A 57 7.16 -9.64 9.43
CA TRP A 57 6.75 -10.54 8.34
C TRP A 57 5.26 -10.91 8.32
N CYS A 58 4.64 -11.05 9.49
CA CYS A 58 3.20 -11.35 9.56
C CYS A 58 2.31 -10.27 8.93
N TYR A 59 2.78 -9.02 8.84
CA TYR A 59 2.07 -7.90 8.20
C TYR A 59 2.34 -7.77 6.69
N LEU A 60 3.13 -8.68 6.12
CA LEU A 60 3.37 -8.78 4.67
C LEU A 60 2.37 -9.71 3.96
N LYS A 61 1.56 -10.45 4.73
CA LYS A 61 0.59 -11.42 4.17
C LYS A 61 -0.51 -10.74 3.35
N LEU A 62 -0.97 -9.57 3.79
CA LEU A 62 -1.93 -8.78 3.02
C LEU A 62 -1.18 -8.03 1.90
N PRO A 63 -1.60 -8.10 0.63
CA PRO A 63 -1.01 -7.27 -0.42
C PRO A 63 -1.19 -5.77 -0.12
N ALA A 64 -0.34 -4.90 -0.68
CA ALA A 64 -0.57 -3.45 -0.64
C ALA A 64 -1.96 -3.11 -1.21
N GLN A 65 -2.72 -2.25 -0.52
CA GLN A 65 -4.12 -2.00 -0.87
C GLN A 65 -4.32 -0.80 -1.81
N ALA A 66 -3.36 0.14 -1.86
CA ALA A 66 -3.40 1.19 -2.86
C ALA A 66 -2.93 0.64 -4.20
N ILE A 67 -3.77 0.75 -5.23
CA ILE A 67 -3.46 0.33 -6.60
C ILE A 67 -3.28 1.60 -7.45
N PRO A 68 -2.09 1.81 -8.05
CA PRO A 68 -1.86 2.86 -9.02
C PRO A 68 -2.75 2.67 -10.24
N CYS A 69 -3.53 3.70 -10.58
CA CYS A 69 -4.50 3.63 -11.67
C CYS A 69 -4.44 4.87 -12.56
N SER A 70 -4.91 4.71 -13.79
CA SER A 70 -5.19 5.81 -14.72
C SER A 70 -6.55 5.58 -15.40
N LEU A 71 -7.23 6.67 -15.76
CA LEU A 71 -8.41 6.56 -16.61
C LEU A 71 -7.98 6.06 -18.00
N ALA A 72 -8.70 5.07 -18.50
CA ALA A 72 -8.47 4.50 -19.82
C ALA A 72 -8.91 5.48 -20.92
N TRP A 73 -8.14 5.52 -22.01
CA TRP A 73 -8.51 6.11 -23.30
C TRP A 73 -8.74 7.64 -23.30
N VAL A 74 -8.31 8.34 -22.25
CA VAL A 74 -8.32 9.80 -22.19
C VAL A 74 -6.96 10.37 -21.82
N LYS A 75 -6.67 11.55 -22.37
CA LYS A 75 -5.45 12.32 -22.11
C LYS A 75 -5.79 13.79 -21.88
N PRO A 76 -4.93 14.56 -21.20
CA PRO A 76 -5.11 16.00 -21.08
C PRO A 76 -4.97 16.71 -22.43
N VAL A 77 -5.76 17.77 -22.64
CA VAL A 77 -5.75 18.58 -23.87
C VAL A 77 -4.40 19.27 -24.12
N GLU A 78 -3.77 19.79 -23.07
CA GLU A 78 -2.51 20.55 -23.15
C GLU A 78 -1.31 19.76 -22.60
N GLY A 79 -1.32 18.42 -22.74
CA GLY A 79 -0.24 17.53 -22.31
C GLY A 79 -0.16 17.29 -20.78
N THR A 80 -0.70 18.19 -19.96
CA THR A 80 -0.86 18.03 -18.51
C THR A 80 -2.30 18.27 -18.06
N TRP A 81 -2.78 17.52 -17.07
CA TRP A 81 -4.12 17.72 -16.52
C TRP A 81 -4.23 19.08 -15.84
N SER A 82 -5.25 19.86 -16.22
CA SER A 82 -5.49 21.16 -15.61
C SER A 82 -5.98 21.03 -14.16
N ASN A 83 -5.80 22.09 -13.36
CA ASN A 83 -6.36 22.14 -12.00
C ASN A 83 -7.88 21.96 -12.00
N ALA A 84 -8.58 22.51 -12.99
CA ALA A 84 -10.02 22.35 -13.11
C ALA A 84 -10.41 20.89 -13.38
N ALA A 85 -9.69 20.20 -14.28
CA ALA A 85 -9.89 18.79 -14.59
C ALA A 85 -9.71 17.90 -13.34
N THR A 86 -8.62 18.12 -12.60
CA THR A 86 -8.32 17.33 -11.39
C THR A 86 -9.30 17.60 -10.25
N LEU A 87 -9.80 18.83 -10.09
CA LEU A 87 -10.85 19.17 -9.13
C LEU A 87 -12.19 18.52 -9.50
N LEU A 88 -12.56 18.55 -10.78
CA LEU A 88 -13.75 17.87 -11.26
C LEU A 88 -13.66 16.37 -11.03
N PHE A 89 -12.55 15.73 -11.42
CA PHE A 89 -12.33 14.30 -11.18
C PHE A 89 -12.44 13.94 -9.69
N ARG A 90 -11.82 14.73 -8.80
CA ARG A 90 -11.94 14.55 -7.35
C ARG A 90 -13.39 14.65 -6.87
N LYS A 91 -14.16 15.61 -7.39
CA LYS A 91 -15.57 15.77 -7.07
C LYS A 91 -16.40 14.57 -7.52
N LEU A 92 -16.13 14.04 -8.72
CA LEU A 92 -16.77 12.84 -9.25
C LEU A 92 -16.44 11.61 -8.38
N CYS A 93 -15.18 11.48 -7.95
CA CYS A 93 -14.78 10.36 -7.08
C CYS A 93 -15.51 10.36 -5.74
N GLY A 94 -15.67 11.53 -5.12
CA GLY A 94 -16.51 11.74 -3.93
C GLY A 94 -16.36 10.68 -2.84
N SER A 95 -17.43 10.44 -2.08
CA SER A 95 -17.56 9.30 -1.15
C SER A 95 -18.48 8.23 -1.73
N ASN A 96 -18.48 8.08 -3.06
CA ASN A 96 -19.36 7.16 -3.76
C ASN A 96 -18.64 5.82 -3.95
N LEU A 97 -19.40 4.72 -3.87
CA LEU A 97 -18.93 3.44 -4.37
C LEU A 97 -18.98 3.50 -5.90
N LEU A 98 -17.82 3.31 -6.54
CA LEU A 98 -17.69 3.36 -7.99
C LEU A 98 -17.35 1.99 -8.54
N VAL A 99 -17.70 1.78 -9.81
CA VAL A 99 -17.34 0.58 -10.55
C VAL A 99 -16.17 0.89 -11.47
N GLY A 100 -15.13 0.07 -11.38
CA GLY A 100 -13.97 0.12 -12.27
C GLY A 100 -14.01 -1.03 -13.27
N LEU A 101 -14.09 -0.72 -14.56
CA LEU A 101 -13.94 -1.70 -15.64
C LEU A 101 -12.48 -1.69 -16.07
N VAL A 102 -11.77 -2.80 -15.85
CA VAL A 102 -10.35 -2.92 -16.21
C VAL A 102 -10.21 -3.02 -17.72
N ASP A 103 -9.40 -2.14 -18.30
CA ASP A 103 -9.01 -2.16 -19.71
C ASP A 103 -7.72 -2.99 -19.85
N GLU A 104 -6.65 -2.56 -19.18
CA GLU A 104 -5.36 -3.28 -19.19
C GLU A 104 -4.46 -2.91 -17.99
N TYR A 105 -3.39 -3.69 -17.81
CA TYR A 105 -2.37 -3.43 -16.79
C TYR A 105 -1.00 -3.32 -17.46
N VAL A 106 -0.45 -2.10 -17.50
CA VAL A 106 0.79 -1.78 -18.23
C VAL A 106 1.75 -1.07 -17.30
N ASN A 107 3.00 -1.55 -17.22
CA ASN A 107 4.08 -0.94 -16.43
C ASN A 107 3.71 -0.66 -14.96
N GLY A 108 2.89 -1.52 -14.34
CA GLY A 108 2.49 -1.37 -12.95
C GLY A 108 1.26 -0.49 -12.71
N ILE A 109 0.66 0.04 -13.78
CA ILE A 109 -0.50 0.92 -13.72
C ILE A 109 -1.74 0.21 -14.26
N LEU A 110 -2.82 0.25 -13.48
CA LEU A 110 -4.12 -0.27 -13.88
C LEU A 110 -4.88 0.80 -14.67
N HIS A 111 -5.05 0.56 -15.97
CA HIS A 111 -5.90 1.38 -16.82
C HIS A 111 -7.34 0.88 -16.72
N LEU A 112 -8.25 1.77 -16.36
CA LEU A 112 -9.65 1.42 -16.13
C LEU A 112 -10.60 2.52 -16.54
N PHE A 113 -11.82 2.13 -16.92
CA PHE A 113 -12.95 3.04 -17.00
C PHE A 113 -13.60 3.10 -15.63
N LEU A 114 -13.75 4.31 -15.09
CA LEU A 114 -14.41 4.54 -13.82
C LEU A 114 -15.83 5.07 -14.07
N CYS A 115 -16.82 4.42 -13.46
CA CYS A 115 -18.22 4.83 -13.56
C CYS A 115 -18.91 4.90 -12.19
N ASP A 116 -19.77 5.91 -12.05
CA ASP A 116 -20.75 6.00 -10.97
C ASP A 116 -22.06 5.37 -11.45
N THR A 117 -22.46 4.28 -10.77
CA THR A 117 -23.67 3.51 -11.07
C THR A 117 -24.75 3.72 -9.99
N SER A 118 -24.65 4.80 -9.21
CA SER A 118 -25.60 5.09 -8.12
C SER A 118 -26.93 5.66 -8.62
N THR A 119 -26.99 6.11 -9.88
CA THR A 119 -28.19 6.64 -10.53
C THR A 119 -28.79 5.62 -11.51
N LYS A 120 -29.87 6.00 -12.22
CA LYS A 120 -30.46 5.14 -13.25
C LYS A 120 -29.59 5.00 -14.49
N GLU A 121 -28.77 6.01 -14.76
CA GLU A 121 -27.84 6.03 -15.88
C GLU A 121 -26.42 5.97 -15.32
N ASP A 122 -25.56 5.16 -15.94
CA ASP A 122 -24.17 5.05 -15.55
C ASP A 122 -23.40 6.30 -16.03
N VAL A 123 -22.68 6.95 -15.11
CA VAL A 123 -21.88 8.13 -15.43
C VAL A 123 -20.42 7.74 -15.53
N TYR A 124 -19.92 7.70 -16.76
CA TYR A 124 -18.51 7.40 -17.05
C TYR A 124 -17.64 8.64 -16.97
N PHE A 125 -16.61 8.62 -16.12
CA PHE A 125 -15.85 9.84 -15.80
C PHE A 125 -15.02 10.35 -16.97
N HIS A 126 -14.55 9.46 -17.84
CA HIS A 126 -13.84 9.84 -19.06
C HIS A 126 -14.74 10.64 -20.02
N CYS A 127 -16.03 10.28 -20.15
CA CYS A 127 -17.01 11.07 -20.90
C CYS A 127 -17.20 12.45 -20.28
N VAL A 128 -17.40 12.52 -18.95
CA VAL A 128 -17.59 13.81 -18.26
C VAL A 128 -16.41 14.75 -18.47
N LEU A 129 -15.18 14.24 -18.36
CA LEU A 129 -13.97 15.06 -18.60
C LEU A 129 -13.86 15.55 -20.05
N ARG A 130 -14.26 14.74 -21.03
CA ARG A 130 -14.28 15.13 -22.45
C ARG A 130 -15.35 16.17 -22.74
N ASP A 131 -16.56 15.95 -22.24
CA ASP A 131 -17.72 16.82 -22.49
C ASP A 131 -17.51 18.22 -21.87
N GLU A 132 -16.77 18.29 -20.76
CA GLU A 132 -16.33 19.55 -20.12
C GLU A 132 -15.07 20.16 -20.79
N GLY A 133 -14.54 19.55 -21.85
CA GLY A 133 -13.39 20.05 -22.60
C GLY A 133 -12.04 19.90 -21.88
N TYR A 134 -11.94 19.02 -20.88
CA TYR A 134 -10.71 18.78 -20.13
C TYR A 134 -9.87 17.60 -20.65
N ALA A 135 -10.45 16.74 -21.47
CA ALA A 135 -9.80 15.56 -21.99
C ALA A 135 -10.05 15.37 -23.49
N ASP A 136 -9.04 14.86 -24.19
CA ASP A 136 -9.16 14.31 -25.54
C ASP A 136 -9.12 12.78 -25.49
N ASP A 137 -9.73 12.12 -26.48
CA ASP A 137 -9.58 10.68 -26.65
C ASP A 137 -8.13 10.32 -27.03
N CYS A 138 -7.63 9.19 -26.52
CA CYS A 138 -6.36 8.61 -26.93
C CYS A 138 -6.54 7.18 -27.45
N LYS A 139 -5.75 6.81 -28.46
CA LYS A 139 -5.81 5.47 -29.07
C LYS A 139 -5.15 4.39 -28.22
N GLU A 140 -4.24 4.81 -27.36
CA GLU A 140 -3.44 3.96 -26.49
C GLU A 140 -3.36 4.62 -25.13
N ASN A 141 -3.25 3.81 -24.10
CA ASN A 141 -3.05 4.28 -22.74
C ASN A 141 -1.62 4.80 -22.59
N VAL A 142 -1.48 6.06 -22.18
CA VAL A 142 -0.17 6.70 -21.97
C VAL A 142 0.12 6.77 -20.47
N PRO A 143 1.17 6.10 -19.96
CA PRO A 143 1.57 6.22 -18.56
C PRO A 143 1.98 7.66 -18.23
N SER A 144 1.60 8.15 -17.06
CA SER A 144 2.10 9.46 -16.59
C SER A 144 3.58 9.35 -16.21
N GLN A 145 4.37 10.39 -16.49
CA GLN A 145 5.80 10.41 -16.17
C GLN A 145 6.08 10.25 -14.67
N GLY A 146 5.21 10.78 -13.81
CA GLY A 146 5.34 10.66 -12.35
C GLY A 146 5.22 9.23 -11.83
N PHE A 147 4.49 8.34 -12.52
CA PHE A 147 4.43 6.93 -12.14
C PHE A 147 5.71 6.16 -12.46
N MET A 148 6.46 6.56 -13.49
CA MET A 148 7.76 5.95 -13.81
C MET A 148 8.79 6.21 -12.69
N GLU A 149 8.70 7.37 -12.03
CA GLU A 149 9.59 7.75 -10.93
C GLU A 149 9.24 7.04 -9.60
N LEU A 150 7.98 6.68 -9.40
CA LEU A 150 7.49 6.03 -8.17
C LEU A 150 7.85 4.53 -8.07
N ASN A 151 8.40 3.93 -9.13
CA ASN A 151 8.60 2.48 -9.32
C ASN A 151 7.61 1.60 -8.50
N PRO A 152 6.30 1.66 -8.80
CA PRO A 152 5.30 0.93 -8.04
C PRO A 152 5.46 -0.59 -8.20
N LEU A 153 6.04 -1.06 -9.31
CA LEU A 153 6.28 -2.49 -9.56
C LEU A 153 7.14 -3.17 -8.48
N ALA A 154 8.10 -2.45 -7.88
CA ALA A 154 8.88 -2.98 -6.75
C ALA A 154 8.05 -3.16 -5.46
N LEU A 155 6.86 -2.55 -5.38
CA LEU A 155 5.98 -2.60 -4.21
C LEU A 155 5.06 -3.82 -4.19
N TYR A 156 4.86 -4.48 -5.35
CA TYR A 156 3.90 -5.58 -5.52
C TYR A 156 4.53 -6.94 -5.83
N VAL A 157 5.83 -7.00 -6.10
CA VAL A 157 6.53 -8.28 -6.30
C VAL A 157 6.91 -8.85 -4.94
N GLN A 158 6.13 -9.81 -4.44
CA GLN A 158 6.75 -10.88 -3.66
C GLN A 158 7.59 -11.74 -4.62
N PRO A 159 8.82 -12.14 -4.26
CA PRO A 159 9.54 -13.11 -5.06
C PRO A 159 8.87 -14.48 -4.89
N SER A 160 7.87 -14.79 -5.71
CA SER A 160 7.55 -16.19 -6.01
C SER A 160 8.39 -16.61 -7.21
N GLY A 161 9.51 -17.28 -6.92
CA GLY A 161 10.26 -18.05 -7.91
C GLY A 161 11.72 -17.66 -8.06
N GLN A 162 12.53 -17.92 -7.02
CA GLN A 162 13.88 -18.50 -7.14
C GLN A 162 14.44 -18.78 -5.72
N GLN A 163 13.85 -19.77 -5.04
CA GLN A 163 14.62 -20.63 -4.14
C GLN A 163 14.75 -21.98 -4.86
N GLU A 164 15.69 -22.07 -5.79
CA GLU A 164 16.32 -23.36 -6.06
C GLU A 164 17.56 -23.43 -5.18
N ASN A 165 17.57 -24.41 -4.28
CA ASN A 165 18.64 -24.81 -3.37
C ASN A 165 18.97 -23.89 -2.18
N ALA A 166 18.13 -23.96 -1.15
CA ALA A 166 18.64 -24.07 0.21
C ALA A 166 17.83 -25.17 0.92
N GLU A 167 18.53 -26.21 1.39
CA GLU A 167 17.94 -27.33 2.13
C GLU A 167 17.02 -26.82 3.24
N LEU A 168 15.82 -27.40 3.28
CA LEU A 168 14.86 -27.23 4.36
C LEU A 168 15.47 -27.79 5.65
N VAL A 169 16.09 -26.93 6.46
CA VAL A 169 16.29 -27.24 7.87
C VAL A 169 14.99 -26.84 8.58
N GLU A 170 14.14 -27.84 8.82
CA GLU A 170 12.98 -27.73 9.71
C GLU A 170 13.42 -27.14 11.06
N PRO A 171 12.71 -26.15 11.62
CA PRO A 171 12.98 -25.69 12.99
C PRO A 171 12.59 -26.80 13.96
N ASP A 172 13.55 -27.23 14.78
CA ASP A 172 13.36 -28.26 15.80
C ASP A 172 12.30 -27.80 16.84
N LEU A 173 11.11 -28.41 16.76
CA LEU A 173 9.95 -28.10 17.61
C LEU A 173 10.12 -28.53 19.07
N HIS A 174 11.26 -29.14 19.43
CA HIS A 174 11.50 -29.63 20.79
C HIS A 174 12.03 -28.59 21.79
N LEU A 175 12.45 -27.39 21.36
CA LEU A 175 12.99 -26.36 22.27
C LEU A 175 11.96 -25.33 22.76
N GLN A 176 10.67 -25.46 22.39
CA GLN A 176 9.60 -24.58 22.89
C GLN A 176 8.73 -25.21 23.98
N GLN A 177 8.93 -26.49 24.28
CA GLN A 177 8.15 -27.17 25.33
C GLN A 177 8.78 -27.02 26.73
N GLU A 178 10.11 -26.85 26.84
CA GLU A 178 10.79 -26.76 28.14
C GLU A 178 10.68 -25.37 28.83
N SER A 179 10.18 -24.33 28.14
CA SER A 179 10.01 -23.00 28.76
C SER A 179 8.59 -22.74 29.31
N LEU A 180 7.65 -23.68 29.14
CA LEU A 180 6.28 -23.55 29.63
C LEU A 180 6.00 -24.37 30.89
N ASP A 181 6.86 -25.33 31.24
CA ASP A 181 6.68 -26.23 32.38
C ASP A 181 7.43 -25.79 33.66
N ALA A 182 8.11 -24.62 33.65
CA ALA A 182 8.90 -24.13 34.79
C ALA A 182 8.15 -23.18 35.76
N ASP A 183 6.95 -22.70 35.41
CA ASP A 183 6.17 -21.76 36.25
C ASP A 183 4.92 -22.39 36.91
N GLY A 184 4.84 -23.72 36.93
CA GLY A 184 3.64 -24.47 37.30
C GLY A 184 3.70 -25.27 38.61
N GLU A 185 4.67 -25.08 39.50
CA GLU A 185 4.70 -25.84 40.77
C GLU A 185 5.27 -25.01 41.94
N THR A 186 4.42 -24.29 42.65
CA THR A 186 4.51 -24.08 44.12
C THR A 186 3.33 -23.28 44.66
N ALA A 187 2.27 -23.97 45.10
CA ALA A 187 1.40 -23.52 46.21
C ALA A 187 0.38 -24.61 46.57
N ALA A 188 0.81 -25.60 47.34
CA ALA A 188 -0.10 -26.47 48.09
C ALA A 188 0.43 -26.64 49.51
N SER A 189 -0.15 -25.90 50.47
CA SER A 189 -0.11 -26.29 51.88
C SER A 189 -1.28 -25.71 52.68
N LYS A 190 -2.10 -26.65 53.16
CA LYS A 190 -2.81 -26.67 54.45
C LYS A 190 -3.95 -25.67 54.69
N LEU A 191 -5.18 -26.19 54.56
CA LEU A 191 -6.30 -25.80 55.41
C LEU A 191 -6.57 -26.96 56.37
N ASP A 192 -6.20 -26.75 57.64
CA ASP A 192 -6.71 -27.54 58.76
C ASP A 192 -8.08 -26.98 59.15
N GLY A 193 -9.03 -27.88 59.41
CA GLY A 193 -10.33 -27.52 59.97
C GLY A 193 -10.23 -27.26 61.47
N ASP A 194 -11.17 -26.48 61.99
CA ASP A 194 -11.92 -26.89 63.18
C ASP A 194 -13.20 -26.07 63.34
N GLU A 195 -14.15 -26.72 64.01
CA GLU A 195 -15.57 -26.40 64.18
C GLU A 195 -15.87 -25.19 65.09
N LEU A 196 -17.14 -24.74 64.97
CA LEU A 196 -17.98 -23.83 65.78
C LEU A 196 -18.00 -22.34 65.40
#